data_AF-A0A285USX0-F1
#
_entry.id   AF-A0A285USX0-F1
#
_cell.length_a   1.000
_cell.length_b   1.000
_cell.length_c   1.000
_cell.angle_alpha   90.00
_cell.angle_beta   90.00
_cell.angle_gamma   90.00
#
_symmetry.space_group_name_H-M   'P 1'
#
loop_
_entity.id
_entity.type
_entity.pdbx_description
1 polymer ?
#
loop_
_entity_poly.entity_id
_entity_poly.type
_entity_poly.pdbx_seq_one_letter_code
_entity_poly.pdbx_strand_id
1 'polypeptide(L)'
;MGYSEQERERALREVPISVPDPEEWPEGIRQIGISELNNLGIDRKGAFYWNGRLLKVQKLLVLSWWQKASAVIVTVTAALVALSTIIQGVAAYNAWACTVGWLAVCPAVPPVPS
;
A
#
# COMPACT_ATOMS: atom_id res chain seq x y z
N MET A 1 -2.99 29.55 -21.57
CA MET A 1 -2.36 29.62 -20.23
C MET A 1 -0.90 29.23 -20.42
N GLY A 2 0.00 30.21 -20.47
CA GLY A 2 1.44 29.96 -20.47
C GLY A 2 1.95 30.11 -19.05
N TYR A 3 2.78 29.18 -18.58
CA TYR A 3 3.48 29.29 -17.30
C TYR A 3 4.44 30.48 -17.34
N SER A 4 4.61 31.17 -16.22
CA SER A 4 5.64 32.22 -16.10
C SER A 4 7.05 31.60 -16.15
N GLU A 5 8.04 32.33 -16.65
CA GLU A 5 9.44 31.84 -16.72
C GLU A 5 9.95 31.37 -15.34
N GLN A 6 9.54 32.05 -14.27
CA GLN A 6 9.92 31.68 -12.90
C GLN A 6 9.33 30.33 -12.48
N GLU A 7 8.09 30.02 -12.87
CA GLU A 7 7.47 28.71 -12.60
C GLU A 7 8.13 27.61 -13.41
N ARG A 8 8.47 27.89 -14.68
CA ARG A 8 9.22 26.96 -15.54
C ARG A 8 10.59 26.64 -14.93
N GLU A 9 11.32 27.64 -14.48
CA GLU A 9 12.63 27.47 -13.85
C GLU A 9 12.55 26.68 -12.54
N ARG A 10 11.52 26.93 -11.71
CA ARG A 10 11.28 26.12 -10.50
C ARG A 10 10.99 24.67 -10.85
N ALA A 11 10.11 24.42 -11.82
CA ALA A 11 9.77 23.06 -12.26
C ALA A 11 10.98 22.31 -12.83
N LEU A 12 11.84 22.97 -13.62
CA LEU A 12 13.08 22.39 -14.14
C LEU A 12 14.12 22.09 -13.06
N ARG A 13 14.10 22.84 -11.94
CA ARG A 13 14.97 22.58 -10.79
C ARG A 13 14.48 21.38 -9.98
N GLU A 14 13.17 21.19 -9.88
CA GLU A 14 12.56 20.04 -9.20
C GLU A 14 12.73 18.73 -9.99
N VAL A 15 12.74 18.80 -11.33
CA VAL A 15 12.94 17.65 -12.22
C VAL A 15 14.09 17.96 -13.18
N PRO A 16 15.36 17.77 -12.75
CA PRO A 16 16.50 18.06 -13.60
C PRO A 16 16.47 17.17 -14.85
N ILE A 17 17.02 17.70 -15.95
CA ILE A 17 17.19 16.94 -17.19
C ILE A 17 18.10 15.74 -16.88
N SER A 18 17.53 14.54 -16.95
CA SER A 18 18.29 13.31 -16.80
C SER A 18 19.06 13.05 -18.08
N VAL A 19 20.39 12.97 -17.97
CA VAL A 19 21.25 12.52 -19.07
C VAL A 19 21.16 10.99 -19.12
N PRO A 20 20.84 10.38 -20.27
CA PRO A 20 20.79 8.93 -20.36
C PRO A 20 22.19 8.34 -20.13
N ASP A 21 22.28 7.35 -19.23
CA ASP A 21 23.47 6.52 -19.03
C ASP A 21 23.19 5.10 -19.55
N PRO A 22 23.57 4.79 -20.80
CA PRO A 22 23.31 3.48 -21.39
C PRO A 22 24.08 2.32 -20.74
N GLU A 23 25.14 2.59 -19.97
CA GLU A 23 25.95 1.53 -19.34
C GLU A 23 25.18 0.85 -18.19
N GLU A 24 24.30 1.59 -17.52
CA GLU A 24 23.47 1.07 -16.43
C GLU A 24 22.18 0.38 -16.93
N TRP A 25 21.94 0.35 -18.24
CA TRP A 25 20.68 -0.16 -18.77
C TRP A 25 20.67 -1.70 -18.81
N PRO A 26 19.53 -2.33 -18.46
CA PRO A 26 19.33 -3.76 -18.65
C PRO A 26 19.63 -4.22 -20.07
N GLU A 27 20.14 -5.45 -20.20
CA GLU A 27 20.44 -6.05 -21.49
C GLU A 27 19.22 -6.00 -22.44
N GLY A 28 19.48 -5.59 -23.68
CA GLY A 28 18.45 -5.45 -24.73
C GLY A 28 17.74 -4.09 -24.77
N ILE A 29 18.05 -3.16 -23.86
CA ILE A 29 17.57 -1.79 -23.91
C ILE A 29 18.60 -0.91 -24.64
N ARG A 30 18.14 -0.07 -25.57
CA ARG A 30 18.99 0.87 -26.32
C ARG A 30 18.35 2.23 -26.43
N GLN A 31 19.16 3.24 -26.74
CA GLN A 31 18.65 4.59 -26.95
C GLN A 31 17.72 4.61 -28.17
N ILE A 32 16.69 5.44 -28.07
CA ILE A 32 15.80 5.73 -29.17
C ILE A 32 16.54 6.64 -30.16
N GLY A 33 16.61 6.22 -31.42
CA GLY A 33 17.19 7.05 -32.48
C GLY A 33 16.28 8.20 -32.89
N ILE A 34 16.85 9.28 -33.45
CA ILE A 34 16.08 10.46 -33.92
C ILE A 34 14.97 10.05 -34.91
N SER A 35 15.26 9.09 -35.80
CA SER A 35 14.29 8.57 -36.77
C SER A 35 13.11 7.84 -36.12
N GLU A 36 13.28 7.32 -34.91
CA GLU A 36 12.27 6.56 -34.17
C GLU A 36 11.41 7.43 -33.27
N LEU A 37 11.73 8.70 -33.05
CA LEU A 37 10.88 9.65 -32.31
C LEU A 37 9.47 9.72 -32.92
N ASN A 38 9.35 9.54 -34.23
CA ASN A 38 8.07 9.52 -34.94
C ASN A 38 7.15 8.36 -34.51
N ASN A 39 7.69 7.35 -33.82
CA ASN A 39 6.90 6.26 -33.25
C ASN A 39 6.24 6.64 -31.92
N LEU A 40 6.63 7.77 -31.29
CA LEU A 40 6.02 8.28 -30.07
C LEU A 40 4.81 9.14 -30.42
N GLY A 41 3.63 8.69 -30.01
CA GLY A 41 2.37 9.41 -30.17
C GLY A 41 1.74 9.76 -28.82
N ILE A 42 0.87 10.77 -28.83
CA ILE A 42 0.01 11.11 -27.71
C ILE A 42 -1.45 11.10 -28.17
N ASP A 43 -2.32 10.42 -27.43
CA ASP A 43 -3.77 10.46 -27.68
C ASP A 43 -4.39 11.71 -27.04
N ARG A 44 -5.62 12.05 -27.44
CA ARG A 44 -6.42 13.15 -26.88
C ARG A 44 -6.59 13.07 -25.36
N LYS A 45 -6.49 11.88 -24.78
CA LYS A 45 -6.54 11.65 -23.33
C LYS A 45 -5.19 11.85 -22.62
N GLY A 46 -4.14 12.25 -23.34
CA GLY A 46 -2.78 12.42 -22.79
C GLY A 46 -2.02 11.11 -22.60
N ALA A 47 -2.52 10.00 -23.17
CA ALA A 47 -1.85 8.71 -23.09
C ALA A 47 -0.72 8.62 -24.13
N PHE A 48 0.46 8.16 -23.70
CA PHE A 48 1.60 7.96 -24.58
C PHE A 48 1.54 6.61 -25.29
N TYR A 49 1.82 6.60 -26.59
CA TYR A 49 1.88 5.42 -27.43
C TYR A 49 3.27 5.30 -28.03
N TRP A 50 3.83 4.09 -28.00
CA TRP A 50 5.07 3.75 -28.69
C TRP A 50 4.75 2.75 -29.80
N ASN A 51 5.02 3.12 -31.05
CA ASN A 51 4.75 2.28 -32.22
C ASN A 51 3.30 1.74 -32.22
N GLY A 52 2.34 2.62 -31.93
CA GLY A 52 0.91 2.30 -31.83
C GLY A 52 0.49 1.51 -30.59
N ARG A 53 1.41 1.14 -29.69
CA ARG A 53 1.11 0.44 -28.43
C ARG A 53 1.10 1.40 -27.25
N LEU A 54 0.11 1.27 -26.38
CA LEU A 54 0.00 2.09 -25.18
C LEU A 54 1.18 1.85 -24.22
N LEU A 55 1.94 2.89 -23.91
CA LEU A 55 2.98 2.85 -22.87
C LEU A 55 2.33 2.89 -21.49
N LYS A 56 2.19 1.72 -20.86
CA LYS A 56 1.78 1.63 -19.45
C LYS A 56 3.03 1.64 -18.59
N VAL A 57 3.28 2.74 -17.89
CA VAL A 57 4.28 2.79 -16.82
C VAL A 57 3.71 1.98 -15.64
N GLN A 58 3.96 0.68 -15.64
CA GLN A 58 3.63 -0.15 -14.50
C GLN A 58 4.69 0.09 -13.42
N LYS A 59 4.34 0.86 -12.39
CA LYS A 59 5.08 0.81 -11.14
C LYS A 59 4.82 -0.56 -10.52
N LEU A 60 5.69 -1.51 -10.83
CA LEU A 60 5.72 -2.78 -10.10
C LEU A 60 6.04 -2.40 -8.65
N LEU A 61 5.05 -2.53 -7.76
CA LEU A 61 5.28 -2.48 -6.32
C LEU A 61 6.14 -3.69 -5.97
N VAL A 62 7.45 -3.55 -6.09
CA VAL A 62 8.41 -4.52 -5.59
C VAL A 62 8.45 -4.33 -4.08
N LEU A 63 7.42 -4.85 -3.40
CA LEU A 63 7.35 -4.84 -1.96
C LEU A 63 8.49 -5.71 -1.43
N SER A 64 9.43 -5.08 -0.73
CA SER A 64 10.59 -5.75 -0.13
C SER A 64 10.11 -6.96 0.68
N TRP A 65 10.85 -8.06 0.60
CA TRP A 65 10.49 -9.31 1.27
C TRP A 65 10.20 -9.10 2.78
N TRP A 66 10.94 -8.19 3.41
CA TRP A 66 10.73 -7.79 4.80
C TRP A 66 9.42 -7.03 5.05
N GLN A 67 8.98 -6.20 4.09
CA GLN A 67 7.70 -5.50 4.18
C GLN A 67 6.54 -6.50 4.12
N LYS A 68 6.61 -7.51 3.24
CA LYS A 68 5.62 -8.61 3.20
C LYS A 68 5.58 -9.38 4.51
N ALA A 69 6.74 -9.76 5.04
CA ALA A 69 6.83 -10.49 6.31
C ALA A 69 6.22 -9.69 7.47
N SER A 70 6.55 -8.41 7.60
CA SER A 70 6.01 -7.54 8.66
C SER A 70 4.49 -7.36 8.57
N ALA A 71 3.96 -7.17 7.36
CA ALA A 71 2.51 -7.01 7.16
C ALA A 71 1.74 -8.28 7.58
N VAL A 72 2.27 -9.46 7.25
CA VAL A 72 1.67 -10.73 7.68
C VAL A 72 1.69 -10.86 9.20
N ILE A 73 2.82 -10.59 9.85
CA ILE A 73 2.94 -10.67 11.31
C ILE A 73 1.94 -9.75 11.99
N VAL A 74 1.92 -8.47 11.61
CA VAL A 74 1.02 -7.47 12.20
C VAL A 74 -0.45 -7.87 12.04
N THR A 75 -0.82 -8.38 10.86
CA THR A 75 -2.20 -8.82 10.59
C THR A 75 -2.59 -10.00 11.48
N VAL A 76 -1.71 -11.00 11.61
CA VAL A 76 -1.97 -12.18 12.46
C VAL A 76 -2.05 -11.79 13.92
N THR A 77 -1.13 -10.97 14.42
CA THR A 77 -1.15 -10.52 15.82
C THR A 77 -2.40 -9.70 16.13
N ALA A 78 -2.80 -8.79 15.24
CA ALA A 78 -4.02 -8.00 15.42
C ALA A 78 -5.27 -8.90 15.50
N ALA A 79 -5.36 -9.93 14.65
CA ALA A 79 -6.46 -10.89 14.68
C ALA A 79 -6.52 -11.66 16.00
N LEU A 80 -5.37 -12.12 16.52
CA LEU A 80 -5.29 -12.85 17.78
C LEU A 80 -5.64 -11.97 18.99
N VAL A 81 -5.17 -10.72 18.99
CA VAL A 81 -5.49 -9.75 20.05
C VAL A 81 -6.99 -9.46 20.04
N ALA A 82 -7.58 -9.22 18.86
CA ALA A 82 -9.02 -8.98 18.75
C ALA A 82 -9.85 -10.13 19.32
N LEU A 83 -9.53 -11.38 18.94
CA LEU A 83 -10.23 -12.56 19.47
C LEU A 83 -10.09 -12.69 20.99
N SER A 84 -8.90 -12.46 21.52
CA SER A 84 -8.61 -12.57 22.95
C SER A 84 -9.39 -11.55 23.78
N THR A 85 -9.52 -10.30 23.29
CA THR A 85 -10.26 -9.24 23.98
C THR A 85 -11.76 -9.52 24.10
N ILE A 86 -12.36 -10.20 23.11
CA ILE A 86 -13.78 -10.58 23.15
C ILE A 86 -14.03 -11.59 24.27
N ILE A 87 -13.19 -12.62 24.38
CA ILE A 87 -13.35 -13.68 25.40
C ILE A 87 -13.23 -13.09 26.80
N GLN A 88 -12.19 -12.28 27.04
CA GLN A 88 -11.98 -11.64 28.34
C GLN A 88 -13.09 -10.62 28.66
N GLY A 89 -13.55 -9.87 27.66
CA GLY A 89 -14.66 -8.92 27.80
C GLY A 89 -15.97 -9.60 28.17
N VAL A 90 -16.29 -10.74 27.55
CA VAL A 90 -17.47 -11.54 27.88
C VAL A 90 -17.36 -12.12 29.29
N ALA A 91 -16.20 -12.64 29.69
CA ALA A 91 -16.00 -13.15 31.05
C ALA A 91 -16.18 -12.05 32.11
N ALA A 92 -15.57 -10.88 31.89
CA ALA A 92 -15.69 -9.73 32.78
C ALA A 92 -17.13 -9.19 32.85
N TYR A 93 -17.82 -9.14 31.71
CA TYR A 93 -19.24 -8.75 31.64
C TYR A 93 -20.13 -9.70 32.45
N ASN A 94 -19.98 -11.02 32.27
CA ASN A 94 -20.80 -11.99 32.99
C ASN A 94 -20.58 -11.89 34.51
N ALA A 95 -19.34 -11.73 34.97
CA ALA A 95 -19.05 -11.58 36.41
C ALA A 95 -19.69 -10.32 37.01
N TRP A 96 -19.59 -9.18 36.33
CA TRP A 96 -20.22 -7.94 36.77
C TRP A 96 -21.76 -8.03 36.73
N ALA A 97 -22.32 -8.56 35.64
CA ALA A 97 -23.76 -8.68 35.45
C ALA A 97 -24.41 -9.60 36.50
N CYS A 98 -23.75 -10.67 36.93
CA CYS A 98 -24.20 -11.51 38.04
C CYS A 98 -24.24 -10.75 39.38
N THR A 99 -23.37 -9.75 39.57
CA THR A 99 -23.34 -8.93 40.80
C THR A 99 -24.51 -7.95 40.85
N VAL A 100 -24.94 -7.42 39.69
CA VAL A 100 -26.01 -6.43 39.59
C VAL A 100 -27.38 -7.02 39.21
N GLY A 101 -27.49 -8.36 39.11
CA GLY A 101 -28.73 -9.06 38.79
C GLY A 101 -29.19 -8.91 37.34
N TRP A 102 -28.27 -8.64 36.42
CA TRP A 102 -28.54 -8.56 34.98
C TRP A 102 -28.39 -9.91 34.28
N LEU A 103 -28.93 -10.02 33.07
CA LEU A 103 -28.93 -11.25 32.26
C LEU A 103 -27.48 -11.66 31.91
N ALA A 104 -27.01 -12.75 32.51
CA ALA A 104 -25.66 -13.29 32.33
C ALA A 104 -25.59 -14.80 32.64
N VAL A 105 -24.51 -15.44 32.17
CA VAL A 105 -24.17 -16.83 32.52
C VAL A 105 -23.31 -16.81 33.77
N CYS A 106 -23.92 -17.11 34.92
CA CYS A 106 -23.22 -17.18 36.20
C CYS A 106 -22.61 -18.57 36.42
N PRO A 107 -21.40 -18.69 37.02
CA PRO A 107 -20.86 -19.98 37.42
C PRO A 107 -21.79 -20.63 38.46
N ALA A 108 -21.99 -21.95 38.35
CA ALA A 108 -22.69 -22.71 39.37
C ALA A 108 -21.87 -22.66 40.66
N VAL A 109 -22.47 -22.16 41.74
CA VAL A 109 -21.84 -22.10 43.07
C VAL A 109 -21.47 -23.54 43.48
N PRO A 110 -20.20 -23.85 43.79
CA PRO A 110 -19.87 -25.16 44.34
C PRO A 110 -20.53 -25.31 45.72
N PRO A 111 -21.06 -26.49 46.09
CA PRO A 111 -21.69 -26.69 47.39
C PRO A 111 -20.66 -26.42 48.49
N VAL A 112 -21.03 -25.55 49.44
CA VAL A 112 -20.25 -25.28 50.65
C VAL A 112 -20.14 -26.59 51.44
N PRO A 113 -18.93 -27.10 51.73
CA PRO A 113 -18.81 -28.20 52.69
C PRO A 113 -19.21 -27.69 54.07
N SER A 114 -20.22 -28.35 54.65
CA SER A 114 -20.76 -28.16 56.00
C SER A 114 -19.73 -28.39 57.10
#